data_AF-A0ABD3GIL3-F1
#
_entry.id   AF-A0ABD3GIL3-F1
#
_cell.length_a   1.000
_cell.length_b   1.000
_cell.length_c   1.000
_cell.angle_alpha   90.00
_cell.angle_beta   90.00
_cell.angle_gamma   90.00
#
_symmetry.space_group_name_H-M   'P 1'
#
loop_
_entity.id
_entity.type
_entity.pdbx_description
1 polymer ?
#
loop_
_entity_poly.entity_id
_entity_poly.type
_entity_poly.pdbx_seq_one_letter_code
_entity_poly.pdbx_strand_id
1 'polypeptide(L)'
;MKQYGRDLGLEWREIVDIFRREYGEVLNLDATPWHVNAWNEKDINPFVEKLCTHVSKLLSKKTPQAPSACCKLISEILDPKHPNSSQMLAKPVWNIQDFYAYISKRLEALHIGSFDQSLIPQRVLNAMIRYMHDVGSIFYLSECQLVVGDINWLTHKFLGVLISEGHGFHSKLLPGEFSSRDGTVTKGTLETILKELSEIRWRKKVTVDPQVLEDLLVNLDLCYPVGDVGGVQGYFMPTIVGRKNARVQDLTRWGTAPSSSETDWQYFGYRLLCADTKTSLTSVTFPRFQIRFRKDMEANGETCILQRDVIRLDRKGYSIIVENAEEETHIDVLFQFSKRTSRDEATLYVRERILQEFRKFCTSPEGCRGVTLETAIIRPECVQRLTPQKYLRESIRRATGWNDFVDVNTIHAFLDNKKHVTWEDAIVEEKRRRDEAELDTGPSDTAGPRVTRRRG
;
A
#
# COMPACT_ATOMS: atom_id res chain seq x y z
N MET A 1 21.15 -12.64 -1.33
CA MET A 1 21.47 -13.58 -2.43
C MET A 1 22.62 -14.54 -2.10
N LYS A 2 23.83 -14.10 -1.72
CA LYS A 2 24.93 -15.03 -1.28
C LYS A 2 24.61 -15.87 -0.03
N GLN A 3 23.61 -15.49 0.75
CA GLN A 3 23.12 -16.25 1.90
C GLN A 3 22.03 -17.24 1.46
N TYR A 4 21.05 -16.76 0.67
CA TYR A 4 20.03 -17.59 0.01
C TYR A 4 20.59 -18.75 -0.85
N GLY A 5 21.68 -18.54 -1.60
CA GLY A 5 22.32 -19.62 -2.36
C GLY A 5 23.11 -20.61 -1.50
N ARG A 6 23.61 -20.18 -0.33
CA ARG A 6 24.29 -21.06 0.62
C ARG A 6 23.31 -21.92 1.41
N ASP A 7 22.14 -21.38 1.75
CA ASP A 7 21.12 -22.09 2.53
C ASP A 7 20.35 -23.14 1.70
N LEU A 8 20.36 -23.02 0.36
CA LEU A 8 19.67 -23.93 -0.57
C LEU A 8 20.61 -24.88 -1.35
N GLY A 9 21.94 -24.70 -1.24
CA GLY A 9 22.91 -25.50 -2.00
C GLY A 9 22.82 -25.32 -3.53
N LEU A 10 22.19 -24.23 -3.99
CA LEU A 10 21.95 -23.96 -5.40
C LEU A 10 23.02 -23.04 -5.98
N GLU A 11 23.52 -23.39 -7.16
CA GLU A 11 24.39 -22.51 -7.95
C GLU A 11 23.61 -21.29 -8.45
N TRP A 12 24.26 -20.14 -8.60
CA TRP A 12 23.59 -18.89 -8.98
C TRP A 12 22.83 -18.99 -10.32
N ARG A 13 23.27 -19.89 -11.20
CA ARG A 13 22.61 -20.18 -12.48
C ARG A 13 21.24 -20.79 -12.26
N GLU A 14 21.12 -21.71 -11.31
CA GLU A 14 19.86 -22.36 -10.96
C GLU A 14 18.87 -21.36 -10.35
N ILE A 15 19.36 -20.42 -9.54
CA ILE A 15 18.54 -19.31 -9.02
C ILE A 15 18.01 -18.47 -10.20
N VAL A 16 18.86 -18.05 -11.13
CA VAL A 16 18.45 -17.24 -12.28
C VAL A 16 17.46 -18.00 -13.18
N ASP A 17 17.64 -19.30 -13.36
CA ASP A 17 16.72 -20.12 -14.15
C ASP A 17 15.37 -20.35 -13.45
N ILE A 18 15.35 -20.44 -12.12
CA ILE A 18 14.11 -20.39 -11.33
C ILE A 18 13.40 -19.05 -11.55
N PHE A 19 14.12 -17.92 -11.40
CA PHE A 19 13.54 -16.59 -11.62
C PHE A 19 13.03 -16.41 -13.05
N ARG A 20 13.71 -16.96 -14.07
CA ARG A 20 13.24 -16.92 -15.46
C ARG A 20 11.98 -17.74 -15.66
N ARG A 21 11.92 -18.94 -15.08
CA ARG A 21 10.75 -19.81 -15.18
C ARG A 21 9.55 -19.20 -14.47
N GLU A 22 9.80 -18.60 -13.31
CA GLU A 22 8.77 -18.06 -12.44
C GLU A 22 8.28 -16.69 -12.91
N TYR A 23 9.16 -15.81 -13.40
CA TYR A 23 8.82 -14.44 -13.75
C TYR A 23 8.95 -14.13 -15.25
N GLY A 24 9.25 -15.09 -16.12
CA GLY A 24 9.48 -14.84 -17.55
C GLY A 24 8.29 -14.21 -18.30
N GLU A 25 7.08 -14.38 -17.80
CA GLU A 25 5.86 -13.75 -18.34
C GLU A 25 5.72 -12.28 -17.94
N VAL A 26 6.35 -11.86 -16.83
CA VAL A 26 6.20 -10.53 -16.22
C VAL A 26 7.46 -9.68 -16.40
N LEU A 27 8.63 -10.32 -16.39
CA LEU A 27 9.95 -9.70 -16.45
C LEU A 27 10.75 -10.27 -17.62
N ASN A 28 11.18 -9.37 -18.52
CA ASN A 28 12.14 -9.74 -19.56
C ASN A 28 13.56 -9.75 -18.95
N LEU A 29 13.90 -10.85 -18.28
CA LEU A 29 15.22 -11.05 -17.69
C LEU A 29 16.24 -11.36 -18.79
N ASP A 30 17.30 -10.55 -18.89
CA ASP A 30 18.36 -10.72 -19.89
C ASP A 30 18.97 -12.15 -19.82
N ALA A 31 19.34 -12.69 -20.98
CA ALA A 31 19.77 -14.09 -21.15
C ALA A 31 21.09 -14.42 -20.43
N THR A 32 21.85 -13.41 -20.01
CA THR A 32 23.11 -13.58 -19.28
C THR A 32 23.18 -12.62 -18.10
N PRO A 33 23.06 -13.11 -16.84
CA PRO A 33 23.27 -12.27 -15.68
C PRO A 33 24.72 -11.82 -15.63
N TRP A 34 24.90 -10.54 -15.30
CA TRP A 34 26.21 -9.92 -15.16
C TRP A 34 26.67 -10.02 -13.72
N HIS A 35 27.74 -10.77 -13.50
CA HIS A 35 28.38 -10.85 -12.19
C HIS A 35 29.27 -9.61 -12.00
N VAL A 36 28.88 -8.75 -11.07
CA VAL A 36 29.66 -7.55 -10.73
C VAL A 36 30.24 -7.75 -9.34
N ASN A 37 31.56 -7.78 -9.25
CA ASN A 37 32.22 -7.63 -7.96
C ASN A 37 32.26 -6.13 -7.61
N ALA A 38 31.45 -5.73 -6.63
CA ALA A 38 31.38 -4.33 -6.17
C ALA A 38 32.69 -3.77 -5.60
N TRP A 39 33.70 -4.63 -5.39
CA TRP A 39 35.04 -4.24 -4.92
C TRP A 39 36.08 -4.17 -6.06
N ASN A 40 35.70 -4.51 -7.30
CA ASN A 40 36.60 -4.52 -8.45
C ASN A 40 36.13 -3.51 -9.49
N GLU A 41 36.81 -2.37 -9.58
CA GLU A 41 36.49 -1.32 -10.57
C GLU A 41 36.48 -1.84 -12.01
N LYS A 42 37.28 -2.87 -12.33
CA LYS A 42 37.31 -3.50 -13.65
C LYS A 42 36.01 -4.23 -14.01
N ASP A 43 35.22 -4.63 -13.02
CA ASP A 43 33.91 -5.25 -13.20
C ASP A 43 32.78 -4.19 -13.15
N ILE A 44 32.97 -3.11 -12.39
CA ILE A 44 31.98 -2.03 -12.21
C ILE A 44 31.89 -1.14 -13.46
N ASN A 45 33.02 -0.72 -14.02
CA ASN A 45 33.00 0.22 -15.15
C ASN A 45 32.28 -0.34 -16.39
N PRO A 46 32.54 -1.60 -16.83
CA PRO A 46 31.76 -2.21 -17.91
C PRO A 46 30.28 -2.38 -17.56
N PHE A 47 29.97 -2.68 -16.29
CA PHE A 47 28.60 -2.76 -15.79
C PHE A 47 27.84 -1.44 -16.01
N VAL A 48 28.41 -0.34 -15.51
CA VAL A 48 27.84 1.00 -15.63
C VAL A 48 27.70 1.42 -17.09
N GLU A 49 28.71 1.16 -17.92
CA GLU A 49 28.67 1.53 -19.34
C GLU A 49 27.54 0.81 -20.10
N LYS A 50 27.37 -0.50 -19.90
CA LYS A 50 26.26 -1.23 -20.53
C LYS A 50 24.92 -0.80 -19.95
N LEU A 51 24.82 -0.54 -18.64
CA LEU A 51 23.59 -0.03 -18.02
C LEU A 51 23.20 1.30 -18.67
N CYS A 52 24.13 2.26 -18.76
CA CYS A 52 23.92 3.53 -19.45
C CYS A 52 23.50 3.31 -20.90
N THR A 53 24.22 2.45 -21.64
CA THR A 53 23.89 2.14 -23.04
C THR A 53 22.49 1.54 -23.19
N HIS A 54 22.12 0.62 -22.30
CA HIS A 54 20.82 -0.04 -22.31
C HIS A 54 19.70 0.93 -21.98
N VAL A 55 19.87 1.75 -20.93
CA VAL A 55 18.93 2.81 -20.55
C VAL A 55 18.78 3.82 -21.70
N SER A 56 19.88 4.29 -22.30
CA SER A 56 19.84 5.20 -23.45
C SER A 56 19.11 4.59 -24.65
N LYS A 57 19.29 3.29 -24.91
CA LYS A 57 18.58 2.56 -25.98
C LYS A 57 17.11 2.35 -25.67
N LEU A 58 16.75 2.08 -24.41
CA LEU A 58 15.34 1.98 -23.99
C LEU A 58 14.64 3.33 -24.10
N LEU A 59 15.28 4.39 -23.61
CA LEU A 59 14.79 5.75 -23.75
C LEU A 59 14.66 6.12 -25.23
N SER A 60 15.69 5.91 -26.07
CA SER A 60 15.58 6.28 -27.50
C SER A 60 14.47 5.53 -28.26
N LYS A 61 14.09 4.32 -27.82
CA LYS A 61 13.02 3.52 -28.43
C LYS A 61 11.61 3.81 -27.89
N LYS A 62 11.48 4.21 -26.61
CA LYS A 62 10.18 4.32 -25.92
C LYS A 62 9.82 5.75 -25.50
N THR A 63 10.70 6.72 -25.66
CA THR A 63 10.43 8.07 -25.16
C THR A 63 9.42 8.78 -26.08
N PRO A 64 8.19 9.10 -25.62
CA PRO A 64 7.49 10.24 -26.20
C PRO A 64 8.43 11.41 -26.00
N GLN A 65 8.83 12.10 -27.09
CA GLN A 65 9.80 13.21 -27.06
C GLN A 65 9.64 14.00 -25.76
N ALA A 66 10.51 13.70 -24.78
CA ALA A 66 10.51 14.39 -23.50
C ALA A 66 10.59 15.86 -23.89
N PRO A 67 9.61 16.72 -23.54
CA PRO A 67 9.61 18.07 -24.08
C PRO A 67 10.98 18.65 -23.83
N SER A 68 11.74 18.93 -24.89
CA SER A 68 13.15 19.32 -24.77
C SER A 68 13.28 20.54 -23.85
N ALA A 69 12.21 21.32 -23.79
CA ALA A 69 11.92 22.35 -22.81
C ALA A 69 12.03 21.89 -21.35
N CYS A 70 11.26 20.87 -20.95
CA CYS A 70 11.31 20.31 -19.60
C CYS A 70 12.69 19.76 -19.27
N CYS A 71 13.34 19.02 -20.18
CA CYS A 71 14.68 18.49 -19.93
C CYS A 71 15.72 19.59 -19.69
N LYS A 72 15.75 20.62 -20.54
CA LYS A 72 16.63 21.78 -20.37
C LYS A 72 16.35 22.52 -19.05
N LEU A 73 15.07 22.73 -18.76
CA LEU A 73 14.65 23.38 -17.52
C LEU A 73 15.09 22.58 -16.30
N ILE A 74 14.79 21.28 -16.25
CA ILE A 74 15.19 20.36 -15.17
C ILE A 74 16.70 20.43 -14.94
N SER A 75 17.51 20.35 -16.01
CA SER A 75 18.96 20.40 -15.88
C SER A 75 19.46 21.70 -15.26
N GLU A 76 18.78 22.81 -15.45
CA GLU A 76 19.19 24.09 -14.87
C GLU A 76 18.68 24.37 -13.47
N ILE A 77 17.53 23.80 -13.10
CA ILE A 77 16.92 24.04 -11.78
C ILE A 77 17.39 23.00 -10.77
N LEU A 78 17.75 21.78 -11.20
CA LEU A 78 18.21 20.69 -10.32
C LEU A 78 19.72 20.45 -10.29
N ASP A 79 20.52 20.99 -11.22
CA ASP A 79 21.98 20.79 -11.17
C ASP A 79 22.61 21.58 -9.99
N PRO A 80 23.16 20.92 -8.96
CA PRO A 80 23.74 21.61 -7.81
C PRO A 80 24.88 22.58 -8.16
N LYS A 81 25.50 22.41 -9.34
CA LYS A 81 26.59 23.25 -9.83
C LYS A 81 26.07 24.48 -10.58
N HIS A 82 24.79 24.52 -10.93
CA HIS A 82 24.21 25.60 -11.68
C HIS A 82 23.82 26.76 -10.74
N PRO A 83 24.18 28.02 -11.05
CA PRO A 83 23.94 29.15 -10.15
C PRO A 83 22.45 29.35 -9.82
N ASN A 84 21.57 28.98 -10.75
CA ASN A 84 20.12 29.14 -10.61
C ASN A 84 19.43 28.05 -9.77
N SER A 85 20.09 26.90 -9.54
CA SER A 85 19.58 25.81 -8.71
C SER A 85 19.58 26.15 -7.23
N SER A 86 20.42 27.10 -6.82
CA SER A 86 20.51 27.58 -5.44
C SER A 86 19.15 28.02 -4.88
N GLN A 87 18.28 28.60 -5.72
CA GLN A 87 16.97 29.09 -5.28
C GLN A 87 15.98 27.93 -5.05
N MET A 88 16.00 26.90 -5.91
CA MET A 88 15.13 25.73 -5.76
C MET A 88 15.58 24.83 -4.61
N LEU A 89 16.89 24.73 -4.37
CA LEU A 89 17.44 24.01 -3.23
C LEU A 89 17.29 24.78 -1.89
N ALA A 90 17.18 26.11 -1.93
CA ALA A 90 16.95 26.93 -0.74
C ALA A 90 15.48 27.01 -0.30
N LYS A 91 14.54 26.82 -1.24
CA LYS A 91 13.10 26.75 -0.98
C LYS A 91 12.59 25.42 -1.55
N PRO A 92 12.55 24.33 -0.76
CA PRO A 92 12.21 23.02 -1.30
C PRO A 92 10.71 22.85 -1.57
N VAL A 93 9.86 23.65 -0.90
CA VAL A 93 8.40 23.63 -1.07
C VAL A 93 7.91 24.99 -1.57
N TRP A 94 7.06 24.96 -2.58
CA TRP A 94 6.52 26.13 -3.27
C TRP A 94 5.01 26.07 -3.28
N ASN A 95 4.36 27.22 -3.12
CA ASN A 95 3.01 27.39 -3.63
C ASN A 95 3.07 27.37 -5.17
N ILE A 96 2.06 26.79 -5.80
CA ILE A 96 1.99 26.61 -7.26
C ILE A 96 2.16 27.94 -8.02
N GLN A 97 1.62 29.04 -7.50
CA GLN A 97 1.68 30.35 -8.17
C GLN A 97 3.11 30.92 -8.18
N ASP A 98 3.81 30.81 -7.05
CA ASP A 98 5.22 31.18 -6.96
C ASP A 98 6.08 30.33 -7.90
N PHE A 99 5.75 29.03 -7.98
CA PHE A 99 6.44 28.10 -8.85
C PHE A 99 6.18 28.45 -10.33
N TYR A 100 4.95 28.78 -10.72
CA TYR A 100 4.64 29.25 -12.07
C TYR A 100 5.38 30.53 -12.44
N ALA A 101 5.45 31.50 -11.54
CA ALA A 101 6.21 32.72 -11.76
C ALA A 101 7.71 32.44 -11.93
N TYR A 102 8.27 31.54 -11.11
CA TYR A 102 9.66 31.12 -11.20
C TYR A 102 9.94 30.43 -12.54
N ILE A 103 9.13 29.45 -12.93
CA ILE A 103 9.31 28.68 -14.17
C ILE A 103 9.13 29.56 -15.41
N SER A 104 8.14 30.45 -15.43
CA SER A 104 7.90 31.37 -16.56
C SER A 104 9.12 32.25 -16.82
N LYS A 105 9.69 32.86 -15.75
CA LYS A 105 10.91 33.66 -15.85
C LYS A 105 12.11 32.85 -16.38
N ARG A 106 12.19 31.56 -16.04
CA ARG A 106 13.26 30.68 -16.54
C ARG A 106 13.05 30.30 -18.00
N LEU A 107 11.83 30.01 -18.41
CA LEU A 107 11.52 29.71 -19.81
C LEU A 107 11.85 30.89 -20.74
N GLU A 108 11.53 32.10 -20.32
CA GLU A 108 11.91 33.35 -21.01
C GLU A 108 13.43 33.47 -21.14
N ALA A 109 14.17 33.35 -20.04
CA ALA A 109 15.64 33.47 -20.04
C ALA A 109 16.32 32.44 -20.95
N LEU A 110 15.76 31.23 -21.05
CA LEU A 110 16.35 30.12 -21.79
C LEU A 110 15.91 30.04 -23.24
N HIS A 111 15.04 30.95 -23.68
CA HIS A 111 14.46 30.92 -25.02
C HIS A 111 13.88 29.54 -25.34
N ILE A 112 13.29 28.89 -24.32
CA ILE A 112 12.81 27.53 -24.42
C ILE A 112 11.42 27.53 -25.07
N GLY A 113 11.38 27.01 -26.30
CA GLY A 113 10.18 26.89 -27.12
C GLY A 113 9.98 28.09 -28.07
N SER A 114 9.14 27.91 -29.09
CA SER A 114 8.72 28.97 -30.03
C SER A 114 7.50 29.74 -29.52
N PHE A 115 7.32 29.82 -28.20
CA PHE A 115 6.16 30.45 -27.61
C PHE A 115 6.30 31.97 -27.72
N ASP A 116 5.19 32.64 -28.01
CA ASP A 116 5.13 34.10 -27.89
C ASP A 116 5.44 34.46 -26.43
N GLN A 117 6.62 35.03 -26.20
CA GLN A 117 7.19 35.22 -24.86
C GLN A 117 6.35 36.18 -24.00
N SER A 118 5.39 36.91 -24.59
CA SER A 118 4.51 37.83 -23.86
C SER A 118 3.38 37.15 -23.06
N LEU A 119 3.09 35.86 -23.27
CA LEU A 119 2.17 35.09 -22.43
C LEU A 119 2.41 33.58 -22.60
N ILE A 120 3.18 32.96 -21.70
CA ILE A 120 3.19 31.50 -21.59
C ILE A 120 1.80 31.08 -21.09
N PRO A 121 0.99 30.35 -21.88
CA PRO A 121 -0.36 30.00 -21.45
C PRO A 121 -0.31 29.09 -20.23
N GLN A 122 -1.17 29.33 -19.24
CA GLN A 122 -1.27 28.52 -18.01
C GLN A 122 -1.34 27.01 -18.29
N ARG A 123 -2.02 26.61 -19.38
CA ARG A 123 -2.10 25.21 -19.84
C ARG A 123 -0.73 24.57 -20.11
N VAL A 124 0.24 25.34 -20.62
CA VAL A 124 1.60 24.87 -20.91
C VAL A 124 2.34 24.63 -19.61
N LEU A 125 2.27 25.56 -18.66
CA LEU A 125 2.87 25.40 -17.34
C LEU A 125 2.28 24.19 -16.59
N ASN A 126 0.95 24.01 -16.66
CA ASN A 126 0.29 22.85 -16.07
C ASN A 126 0.79 21.53 -16.70
N ALA A 127 0.91 21.48 -18.03
CA ALA A 127 1.42 20.30 -18.73
C ALA A 127 2.88 20.01 -18.37
N MET A 128 3.72 21.05 -18.25
CA MET A 128 5.11 20.92 -17.84
C MET A 128 5.24 20.42 -16.41
N ILE A 129 4.47 20.94 -15.45
CA ILE A 129 4.49 20.48 -14.06
C ILE A 129 4.06 19.02 -13.96
N ARG A 130 2.97 18.65 -14.64
CA ARG A 130 2.52 17.25 -14.71
C ARG A 130 3.60 16.35 -15.28
N TYR A 131 4.23 16.75 -16.38
CA TYR A 131 5.35 16.01 -16.94
C TYR A 131 6.51 15.87 -15.93
N MET A 132 6.94 16.96 -15.29
CA MET A 132 8.02 16.94 -14.31
C MET A 132 7.68 16.10 -13.05
N HIS A 133 6.40 16.06 -12.66
CA HIS A 133 5.87 15.18 -11.62
C HIS A 133 5.96 13.71 -12.06
N ASP A 134 5.46 13.39 -13.26
CA ASP A 134 5.40 12.03 -13.78
C ASP A 134 6.80 11.41 -13.97
N VAL A 135 7.79 12.23 -14.34
CA VAL A 135 9.19 11.79 -14.42
C VAL A 135 9.93 11.82 -13.08
N GLY A 136 9.26 12.22 -11.99
CA GLY A 136 9.85 12.26 -10.65
C GLY A 136 11.00 13.26 -10.52
N SER A 137 10.93 14.40 -11.21
CA SER A 137 11.89 15.52 -11.04
C SER A 137 11.40 16.54 -10.01
N ILE A 138 10.09 16.70 -9.91
CA ILE A 138 9.41 17.43 -8.82
C ILE A 138 8.30 16.54 -8.27
N PHE A 139 7.73 16.93 -7.14
CA PHE A 139 6.50 16.32 -6.64
C PHE A 139 5.42 17.41 -6.53
N TYR A 140 4.26 17.16 -7.12
CA TYR A 140 3.17 18.13 -7.22
C TYR A 140 1.93 17.55 -6.54
N LEU A 141 1.41 18.28 -5.56
CA LEU A 141 0.18 17.97 -4.84
C LEU A 141 -0.90 18.95 -5.28
N SER A 142 -1.87 18.44 -6.02
CA SER A 142 -2.92 19.28 -6.62
C SER A 142 -3.93 19.77 -5.60
N GLU A 143 -4.11 19.01 -4.53
CA GLU A 143 -5.08 19.19 -3.45
C GLU A 143 -4.75 20.44 -2.64
N CYS A 144 -3.47 20.64 -2.30
CA CYS A 144 -2.97 21.78 -1.55
C CYS A 144 -2.22 22.81 -2.40
N GLN A 145 -2.19 22.63 -3.74
CA GLN A 145 -1.49 23.51 -4.67
C GLN A 145 -0.01 23.70 -4.30
N LEU A 146 0.65 22.63 -3.84
CA LEU A 146 2.06 22.65 -3.46
C LEU A 146 2.93 21.92 -4.47
N VAL A 147 4.13 22.46 -4.70
CA VAL A 147 5.20 21.83 -5.48
C VAL A 147 6.41 21.65 -4.58
N VAL A 148 6.85 20.41 -4.44
CA VAL A 148 8.16 20.07 -3.87
C VAL A 148 9.16 20.03 -5.00
N GLY A 149 10.04 21.03 -5.04
CA GLY A 149 11.09 21.16 -6.06
C GLY A 149 12.31 20.28 -5.78
N ASP A 150 12.56 19.92 -4.52
CA ASP A 150 13.66 19.04 -4.12
C ASP A 150 13.11 17.72 -3.53
N ILE A 151 13.06 16.68 -4.36
CA ILE A 151 12.57 15.35 -3.95
C ILE A 151 13.55 14.67 -2.98
N ASN A 152 14.85 14.94 -3.08
CA ASN A 152 15.85 14.40 -2.17
C ASN A 152 15.68 15.00 -0.77
N TRP A 153 15.32 16.29 -0.71
CA TRP A 153 14.88 16.91 0.53
C TRP A 153 13.64 16.21 1.09
N LEU A 154 12.58 16.01 0.31
CA LEU A 154 11.35 15.37 0.80
C LEU A 154 11.61 13.97 1.36
N THR A 155 12.32 13.13 0.60
CA THR A 155 12.48 11.70 0.90
C THR A 155 13.51 11.44 1.99
N HIS A 156 14.73 11.96 1.85
CA HIS A 156 15.83 11.63 2.75
C HIS A 156 15.97 12.59 3.92
N LYS A 157 15.58 13.86 3.71
CA LYS A 157 15.81 14.92 4.69
C LYS A 157 14.59 15.11 5.56
N PHE A 158 13.41 15.30 5.00
CA PHE A 158 12.18 15.46 5.76
C PHE A 158 11.61 14.12 6.23
N LEU A 159 11.06 13.31 5.32
CA LEU A 159 10.39 12.05 5.66
C LEU A 159 11.34 11.03 6.30
N GLY A 160 12.54 10.87 5.75
CA GLY A 160 13.54 9.93 6.28
C GLY A 160 13.95 10.23 7.72
N VAL A 161 14.09 11.51 8.08
CA VAL A 161 14.38 11.90 9.46
C VAL A 161 13.14 11.75 10.34
N LEU A 162 11.98 12.20 9.86
CA LEU A 162 10.72 12.08 10.59
C LEU A 162 10.40 10.62 10.96
N ILE A 163 10.57 9.68 10.02
CA ILE A 163 10.43 8.24 10.26
C ILE A 163 11.53 7.73 11.19
N SER A 164 12.79 8.17 11.03
CA SER A 164 13.89 7.74 11.90
C SER A 164 13.70 8.14 13.36
N GLU A 165 13.27 9.38 13.61
CA GLU A 165 12.91 9.84 14.96
C GLU A 165 11.65 9.11 15.43
N GLY A 166 10.72 8.90 14.50
CA GLY A 166 9.47 8.21 14.70
C GLY A 166 9.58 6.80 15.27
N HIS A 167 10.46 6.02 14.67
CA HIS A 167 10.77 4.65 15.08
C HIS A 167 11.86 4.56 16.14
N GLY A 168 12.42 5.70 16.58
CA GLY A 168 13.43 5.75 17.62
C GLY A 168 14.80 5.18 17.22
N PHE A 169 15.09 5.02 15.93
CA PHE A 169 16.36 4.44 15.46
C PHE A 169 17.59 5.27 15.88
N HIS A 170 17.42 6.59 15.90
CA HIS A 170 18.49 7.55 16.19
C HIS A 170 18.00 8.72 17.04
N SER A 171 16.99 8.51 17.90
CA SER A 171 16.35 9.53 18.73
C SER A 171 17.38 10.45 19.38
N LYS A 172 17.51 11.65 18.82
CA LYS A 172 18.40 12.71 19.31
C LYS A 172 17.61 13.97 19.63
N LEU A 173 16.44 14.12 19.03
CA LEU A 173 15.59 15.31 19.11
C LEU A 173 14.69 15.27 20.34
N LEU A 174 14.18 14.09 20.73
CA LEU A 174 13.20 13.99 21.81
C LEU A 174 13.65 13.02 22.93
N PRO A 175 13.88 13.51 24.16
CA PRO A 175 13.97 12.67 25.34
C PRO A 175 12.55 12.29 25.80
N GLY A 176 12.05 11.16 25.32
CA GLY A 176 10.78 10.57 25.78
C GLY A 176 9.58 10.74 24.83
N GLU A 177 8.75 9.70 24.79
CA GLU A 177 7.35 9.68 24.32
C GLU A 177 6.96 10.19 22.92
N PHE A 178 7.80 10.03 21.90
CA PHE A 178 7.27 10.08 20.51
C PHE A 178 6.46 8.84 20.09
N SER A 179 6.42 7.81 20.94
CA SER A 179 5.65 6.61 20.63
C SER A 179 4.45 6.49 21.54
N SER A 180 3.29 6.54 20.91
CA SER A 180 2.00 6.17 21.48
C SER A 180 1.67 4.72 21.17
N ARG A 181 0.81 4.10 22.01
CA ARG A 181 0.30 2.74 21.79
C ARG A 181 -0.58 2.65 20.56
N ASP A 182 -1.33 3.70 20.27
CA ASP A 182 -2.30 3.76 19.18
C ASP A 182 -1.74 4.38 17.89
N GLY A 183 -0.51 4.89 17.90
CA GLY A 183 0.07 5.62 16.77
C GLY A 183 -0.41 7.06 16.64
N THR A 184 -1.03 7.64 17.67
CA THR A 184 -1.40 9.06 17.71
C THR A 184 -0.33 9.93 18.39
N VAL A 185 -0.30 11.21 18.03
CA VAL A 185 0.53 12.25 18.65
C VAL A 185 -0.31 13.51 18.88
N THR A 186 0.00 14.29 19.90
CA THR A 186 -0.69 15.58 20.10
C THR A 186 -0.17 16.62 19.09
N LYS A 187 -0.99 17.64 18.78
CA LYS A 187 -0.58 18.76 17.92
C LYS A 187 0.69 19.44 18.41
N GLY A 188 0.79 19.75 19.71
CA GLY A 188 1.98 20.40 20.27
C GLY A 188 3.24 19.55 20.11
N THR A 189 3.13 18.23 20.24
CA THR A 189 4.24 17.30 19.95
C THR A 189 4.65 17.37 18.48
N LEU A 190 3.69 17.32 17.55
CA LEU A 190 3.97 17.41 16.12
C LEU A 190 4.62 18.74 15.75
N GLU A 191 4.07 19.86 16.22
CA GLU A 191 4.62 21.21 15.98
C GLU A 191 6.07 21.34 16.48
N THR A 192 6.35 20.81 17.66
CA THR A 192 7.70 20.83 18.24
C THR A 192 8.69 20.11 17.32
N ILE A 193 8.30 18.96 16.78
CA ILE A 193 9.13 18.17 15.87
C ILE A 193 9.31 18.86 14.53
N LEU A 194 8.23 19.36 13.94
CA LEU A 194 8.31 20.08 12.67
C LEU A 194 9.23 21.30 12.80
N LYS A 195 9.16 22.01 13.94
CA LYS A 195 10.06 23.12 14.26
C LYS A 195 11.51 22.65 14.41
N GLU A 196 11.77 21.62 15.19
CA GLU A 196 13.13 21.07 15.37
C GLU A 196 13.72 20.55 14.06
N LEU A 197 12.92 19.86 13.24
CA LEU A 197 13.31 19.45 11.89
C LEU A 197 13.63 20.67 11.03
N SER A 198 12.85 21.75 11.13
CA SER A 198 13.12 23.01 10.45
C SER A 198 14.45 23.68 10.87
N GLU A 199 14.92 23.42 12.09
CA GLU A 199 16.09 24.10 12.68
C GLU A 199 17.39 23.28 12.62
N ILE A 200 17.34 21.94 12.81
CA ILE A 200 18.52 21.16 13.25
C ILE A 200 19.32 20.51 12.10
N ARG A 201 18.78 20.35 10.89
CA ARG A 201 19.47 19.56 9.85
C ARG A 201 19.57 20.19 8.46
N TRP A 202 19.02 21.38 8.26
CA TRP A 202 19.12 22.04 6.98
C TRP A 202 20.40 22.86 6.94
N ARG A 203 21.23 22.65 5.90
CA ARG A 203 22.34 23.58 5.61
C ARG A 203 21.76 25.00 5.66
N LYS A 204 22.31 25.82 6.56
CA LYS A 204 21.84 27.17 6.91
C LYS A 204 21.09 27.84 5.74
N LYS A 205 19.79 28.12 5.92
CA LYS A 205 18.87 29.01 5.14
C LYS A 205 17.56 28.40 4.61
N VAL A 206 17.25 27.13 4.85
CA VAL A 206 15.92 26.58 4.46
C VAL A 206 14.97 26.67 5.63
N THR A 207 14.01 27.60 5.57
CA THR A 207 12.91 27.70 6.55
C THR A 207 11.61 27.41 5.82
N VAL A 208 10.94 26.33 6.20
CA VAL A 208 9.59 26.01 5.72
C VAL A 208 8.65 26.17 6.90
N ASP A 209 7.51 26.81 6.66
CA ASP A 209 6.46 26.97 7.67
C ASP A 209 6.00 25.59 8.17
N PRO A 210 5.98 25.34 9.50
CA PRO A 210 5.44 24.11 10.07
C PRO A 210 4.03 23.76 9.56
N GLN A 211 3.16 24.74 9.32
CA GLN A 211 1.82 24.47 8.80
C GLN A 211 1.87 23.86 7.39
N VAL A 212 2.78 24.34 6.54
CA VAL A 212 2.98 23.77 5.18
C VAL A 212 3.50 22.33 5.27
N LEU A 213 4.35 22.03 6.26
CA LEU A 213 4.82 20.66 6.50
C LEU A 213 3.71 19.75 7.03
N GLU A 214 2.83 20.27 7.89
CA GLU A 214 1.64 19.54 8.34
C GLU A 214 0.70 19.25 7.18
N ASP A 215 0.35 20.25 6.38
CA ASP A 215 -0.48 20.09 5.18
C ASP A 215 0.12 19.07 4.23
N LEU A 216 1.45 19.10 4.05
CA LEU A 216 2.17 18.11 3.25
C LEU A 216 1.99 16.68 3.80
N LEU A 217 2.08 16.46 5.11
CA LEU A 217 1.89 15.15 5.71
C LEU A 217 0.44 14.63 5.58
N VAL A 218 -0.55 15.52 5.73
CA VAL A 218 -1.97 15.18 5.57
C VAL A 218 -2.30 14.81 4.12
N ASN A 219 -1.78 15.59 3.15
CA ASN A 219 -2.02 15.36 1.72
C ASN A 219 -1.24 14.17 1.16
N LEU A 220 -0.16 13.74 1.82
CA LEU A 220 0.55 12.50 1.51
C LEU A 220 -0.13 11.25 2.12
N ASP A 221 -1.26 11.39 2.82
CA ASP A 221 -1.89 10.35 3.65
C ASP A 221 -0.89 9.69 4.61
N LEU A 222 0.01 10.47 5.19
CA LEU A 222 0.93 10.01 6.24
C LEU A 222 0.41 10.30 7.64
N CYS A 223 -0.49 11.27 7.75
CA CYS A 223 -1.20 11.56 8.99
C CYS A 223 -2.67 11.90 8.75
N TYR A 224 -3.46 11.81 9.82
CA TYR A 224 -4.85 12.23 9.87
C TYR A 224 -5.13 13.01 11.15
N PRO A 225 -5.73 14.21 11.11
CA PRO A 225 -6.15 14.90 12.32
C PRO A 225 -7.25 14.10 13.02
N VAL A 226 -7.03 13.77 14.30
CA VAL A 226 -8.01 13.08 15.15
C VAL A 226 -8.52 14.06 16.20
N GLY A 227 -9.79 13.87 16.59
CA GLY A 227 -10.39 14.58 17.70
C GLY A 227 -9.64 14.40 19.03
N ASP A 228 -10.10 15.17 20.01
CA ASP A 228 -9.48 15.46 21.30
C ASP A 228 -8.71 14.30 21.97
N VAL A 229 -7.37 14.33 21.89
CA VAL A 229 -6.48 13.46 22.68
C VAL A 229 -6.18 14.20 23.99
N GLY A 230 -7.07 14.01 24.97
CA GLY A 230 -6.91 14.60 26.31
C GLY A 230 -7.13 16.12 26.37
N GLY A 231 -8.04 16.68 25.55
CA GLY A 231 -8.31 18.14 25.53
C GLY A 231 -7.52 18.91 24.47
N VAL A 232 -6.71 18.23 23.66
CA VAL A 232 -5.93 18.82 22.56
C VAL A 232 -6.12 18.04 21.26
N GLN A 233 -6.14 18.74 20.12
CA GLN A 233 -6.13 18.13 18.78
C GLN A 233 -4.97 17.13 18.63
N GLY A 234 -5.28 15.93 18.13
CA GLY A 234 -4.30 14.88 17.88
C GLY A 234 -4.10 14.61 16.39
N TYR A 235 -3.06 13.83 16.06
CA TYR A 235 -2.80 13.31 14.72
C TYR A 235 -2.52 11.83 14.81
N PHE A 236 -3.22 11.02 14.02
CA PHE A 236 -2.91 9.62 13.82
C PHE A 236 -1.84 9.50 12.73
N MET A 237 -0.69 8.88 13.05
CA MET A 237 0.51 8.83 12.21
C MET A 237 1.07 7.40 12.14
N PRO A 238 0.31 6.45 11.56
CA PRO A 238 0.57 5.00 11.65
C PRO A 238 1.91 4.54 11.04
N THR A 239 2.42 5.25 10.03
CA THR A 239 3.68 4.94 9.34
C THR A 239 4.91 5.55 10.01
N ILE A 240 4.72 6.67 10.72
CA ILE A 240 5.80 7.48 11.29
C ILE A 240 6.05 7.07 12.74
N VAL A 241 5.01 6.90 13.54
CA VAL A 241 5.15 6.58 14.96
C VAL A 241 5.51 5.10 15.15
N GLY A 242 6.68 4.85 15.74
CA GLY A 242 7.26 3.54 15.97
C GLY A 242 6.45 2.62 16.88
N ARG A 243 6.63 1.29 16.73
CA ARG A 243 6.10 0.29 17.66
C ARG A 243 6.88 0.40 18.97
N LYS A 244 6.37 1.15 19.95
CA LYS A 244 6.80 0.93 21.33
C LYS A 244 6.08 -0.30 21.87
N ASN A 245 6.78 -1.40 22.12
CA ASN A 245 6.40 -2.56 22.96
C ASN A 245 4.89 -2.80 23.14
N ALA A 246 4.10 -2.55 22.11
CA ALA A 246 2.68 -2.76 22.06
C ALA A 246 2.64 -4.22 21.71
N ARG A 247 2.76 -5.05 22.76
CA ARG A 247 2.28 -6.41 22.66
C ARG A 247 0.91 -6.29 22.00
N VAL A 248 0.65 -7.14 21.02
CA VAL A 248 -0.65 -7.41 20.38
C VAL A 248 -1.64 -7.93 21.46
N GLN A 249 -1.71 -7.25 22.60
CA GLN A 249 -2.41 -7.61 23.84
C GLN A 249 -3.71 -6.81 23.99
N ASP A 250 -3.96 -5.79 23.17
CA ASP A 250 -5.24 -5.07 23.21
C ASP A 250 -6.30 -5.70 22.28
N LEU A 251 -5.94 -6.70 21.48
CA LEU A 251 -6.91 -7.60 20.82
C LEU A 251 -7.38 -8.73 21.74
N THR A 252 -7.07 -8.68 23.05
CA THR A 252 -7.45 -9.77 23.98
C THR A 252 -8.94 -9.89 24.22
N ARG A 253 -9.74 -8.89 23.83
CA ARG A 253 -11.18 -8.88 24.03
C ARG A 253 -11.86 -8.16 22.86
N TRP A 254 -13.02 -8.68 22.48
CA TRP A 254 -14.00 -7.92 21.73
C TRP A 254 -14.37 -6.65 22.53
N GLY A 255 -14.59 -5.52 21.87
CA GLY A 255 -15.00 -4.26 22.51
C GLY A 255 -16.21 -4.47 23.43
N THR A 256 -16.46 -3.54 24.38
CA THR A 256 -17.47 -3.67 25.44
C THR A 256 -18.80 -4.22 24.93
N ALA A 257 -18.97 -5.53 25.05
CA ALA A 257 -20.24 -6.19 24.81
C ALA A 257 -21.19 -5.71 25.93
N PRO A 258 -22.35 -5.10 25.60
CA PRO A 258 -23.33 -4.79 26.62
C PRO A 258 -23.70 -6.12 27.29
N SER A 259 -23.55 -6.13 28.63
CA SER A 259 -23.91 -7.08 29.71
C SER A 259 -25.02 -8.13 29.50
N SER A 260 -25.19 -8.62 28.28
CA SER A 260 -25.97 -9.77 27.89
C SER A 260 -25.02 -10.95 27.84
N SER A 261 -25.45 -12.06 28.43
CA SER A 261 -24.70 -13.29 28.56
C SER A 261 -23.89 -13.62 27.29
N GLU A 262 -22.64 -14.06 27.46
CA GLU A 262 -21.69 -14.47 26.40
C GLU A 262 -22.26 -15.49 25.38
N THR A 263 -23.47 -16.00 25.59
CA THR A 263 -24.20 -16.98 24.78
C THR A 263 -25.00 -16.42 23.59
N ASP A 264 -25.06 -15.10 23.40
CA ASP A 264 -25.93 -14.47 22.38
C ASP A 264 -25.20 -13.85 21.18
N TRP A 265 -23.92 -14.14 21.02
CA TRP A 265 -23.09 -13.65 19.93
C TRP A 265 -22.69 -14.76 18.96
N GLN A 266 -22.63 -14.43 17.69
CA GLN A 266 -22.08 -15.27 16.62
C GLN A 266 -20.84 -14.58 16.04
N TYR A 267 -19.91 -15.40 15.56
CA TYR A 267 -18.57 -14.96 15.16
C TYR A 267 -18.30 -15.37 13.73
N PHE A 268 -17.69 -14.48 12.95
CA PHE A 268 -17.34 -14.75 11.56
C PHE A 268 -16.09 -13.96 11.17
N GLY A 269 -15.31 -14.48 10.24
CA GLY A 269 -14.10 -13.79 9.79
C GLY A 269 -13.78 -14.04 8.33
N TYR A 270 -13.25 -13.01 7.68
CA TYR A 270 -12.68 -13.05 6.35
C TYR A 270 -11.17 -12.81 6.41
N ARG A 271 -10.45 -13.41 5.48
CA ARG A 271 -9.04 -13.11 5.23
C ARG A 271 -8.88 -12.67 3.79
N LEU A 272 -8.32 -11.49 3.57
CA LEU A 272 -7.98 -10.95 2.27
C LEU A 272 -6.53 -11.30 1.93
N LEU A 273 -6.32 -12.00 0.82
CA LEU A 273 -5.02 -12.45 0.32
C LEU A 273 -4.77 -11.90 -1.07
N CYS A 274 -3.52 -11.67 -1.44
CA CYS A 274 -3.17 -11.44 -2.83
C CYS A 274 -3.43 -12.72 -3.63
N ALA A 275 -4.20 -12.60 -4.72
CA ALA A 275 -4.55 -13.73 -5.60
C ALA A 275 -3.30 -14.31 -6.27
N ASP A 276 -2.41 -13.42 -6.74
CA ASP A 276 -1.12 -13.79 -7.28
C ASP A 276 -0.07 -13.80 -6.16
N THR A 277 0.58 -14.95 -5.97
CA THR A 277 1.66 -15.14 -4.99
C THR A 277 2.88 -14.25 -5.26
N LYS A 278 3.01 -13.72 -6.48
CA LYS A 278 4.06 -12.77 -6.89
C LYS A 278 3.70 -11.33 -6.54
N THR A 279 2.46 -11.06 -6.13
CA THR A 279 2.01 -9.74 -5.69
C THR A 279 1.90 -9.69 -4.17
N SER A 280 2.17 -8.53 -3.59
CA SER A 280 2.09 -8.32 -2.14
C SER A 280 1.51 -6.95 -1.83
N LEU A 281 0.89 -6.84 -0.65
CA LEU A 281 0.60 -5.54 -0.08
C LEU A 281 1.92 -4.87 0.31
N THR A 282 1.96 -3.54 0.19
CA THR A 282 3.08 -2.74 0.70
C THR A 282 2.82 -2.31 2.14
N SER A 283 3.87 -2.00 2.90
CA SER A 283 3.76 -1.53 4.29
C SER A 283 2.94 -0.27 4.49
N VAL A 284 2.77 0.53 3.43
CA VAL A 284 1.96 1.75 3.46
C VAL A 284 0.51 1.53 3.07
N THR A 285 0.15 0.36 2.53
CA THR A 285 -1.20 0.07 2.01
C THR A 285 -2.25 0.17 3.10
N PHE A 286 -2.05 -0.58 4.18
CA PHE A 286 -3.01 -0.61 5.27
C PHE A 286 -3.08 0.72 6.02
N PRO A 287 -1.96 1.35 6.43
CA PRO A 287 -1.98 2.68 7.02
C PRO A 287 -2.73 3.75 6.20
N ARG A 288 -2.51 3.78 4.88
CA ARG A 288 -3.23 4.73 4.00
C ARG A 288 -4.71 4.38 3.88
N PHE A 289 -5.04 3.10 3.82
CA PHE A 289 -6.43 2.67 3.89
C PHE A 289 -7.09 3.11 5.21
N GLN A 290 -6.43 2.99 6.37
CA GLN A 290 -6.97 3.44 7.66
C GLN A 290 -7.35 4.93 7.64
N ILE A 291 -6.47 5.77 7.09
CA ILE A 291 -6.70 7.22 6.97
C ILE A 291 -7.88 7.50 6.03
N ARG A 292 -7.92 6.85 4.86
CA ARG A 292 -9.01 7.01 3.89
C ARG A 292 -10.34 6.52 4.44
N PHE A 293 -10.34 5.35 5.07
CA PHE A 293 -11.51 4.73 5.66
C PHE A 293 -12.08 5.59 6.79
N ARG A 294 -11.23 6.17 7.64
CA ARG A 294 -11.65 7.11 8.68
C ARG A 294 -12.31 8.37 8.12
N LYS A 295 -11.74 8.97 7.07
CA LYS A 295 -12.35 10.11 6.35
C LYS A 295 -13.77 9.76 5.88
N ASP A 296 -13.94 8.58 5.28
CA ASP A 296 -15.27 8.12 4.82
C ASP A 296 -16.23 7.88 5.99
N MET A 297 -15.79 7.23 7.07
CA MET A 297 -16.63 7.00 8.25
C MET A 297 -17.12 8.32 8.85
N GLU A 298 -16.23 9.30 9.05
CA GLU A 298 -16.60 10.60 9.60
C GLU A 298 -17.58 11.37 8.70
N ALA A 299 -17.38 11.34 7.37
CA ALA A 299 -18.30 11.94 6.41
C ALA A 299 -19.71 11.32 6.47
N ASN A 300 -19.81 10.06 6.88
CA ASN A 300 -21.07 9.33 7.06
C ASN A 300 -21.59 9.37 8.51
N GLY A 301 -20.96 10.13 9.41
CA GLY A 301 -21.34 10.22 10.82
C GLY A 301 -21.07 8.94 11.63
N GLU A 302 -20.20 8.07 11.13
CA GLU A 302 -19.78 6.82 11.78
C GLU A 302 -18.45 7.02 12.53
N THR A 303 -18.24 6.25 13.60
CA THR A 303 -16.99 6.28 14.37
C THR A 303 -16.24 4.96 14.24
N CYS A 304 -14.91 5.04 14.15
CA CYS A 304 -14.02 3.90 14.21
C CYS A 304 -12.82 4.20 15.10
N ILE A 305 -12.23 3.21 15.73
CA ILE A 305 -11.00 3.38 16.51
C ILE A 305 -9.86 2.90 15.63
N LEU A 306 -8.92 3.80 15.34
CA LEU A 306 -7.70 3.46 14.63
C LEU A 306 -6.60 3.18 15.64
N GLN A 307 -5.90 2.07 15.44
CA GLN A 307 -4.63 1.78 16.09
C GLN A 307 -3.64 1.36 15.01
N ARG A 308 -2.36 1.31 15.34
CA ARG A 308 -1.39 0.76 14.40
C ARG A 308 -1.77 -0.68 14.02
N ASP A 309 -1.84 -0.95 12.72
CA ASP A 309 -2.19 -2.25 12.13
C ASP A 309 -3.62 -2.76 12.45
N VAL A 310 -4.48 -1.95 13.10
CA VAL A 310 -5.85 -2.36 13.48
C VAL A 310 -6.88 -1.24 13.27
N ILE A 311 -8.06 -1.59 12.74
CA ILE A 311 -9.27 -0.76 12.76
C ILE A 311 -10.31 -1.48 13.61
N ARG A 312 -10.94 -0.79 14.57
CA ARG A 312 -12.12 -1.31 15.28
C ARG A 312 -13.35 -0.48 14.98
N LEU A 313 -14.48 -1.15 14.80
CA LEU A 313 -15.79 -0.54 14.64
C LEU A 313 -16.78 -1.21 15.57
N ASP A 314 -17.51 -0.41 16.34
CA ASP A 314 -18.59 -0.89 17.18
C ASP A 314 -19.89 -0.21 16.75
N ARG A 315 -20.86 -1.01 16.31
CA ARG A 315 -22.21 -0.55 15.96
C ARG A 315 -23.26 -1.30 16.77
N LYS A 316 -24.48 -0.78 16.79
CA LYS A 316 -25.60 -1.44 17.46
C LYS A 316 -25.86 -2.80 16.80
N GLY A 317 -25.39 -3.86 17.45
CA GLY A 317 -25.64 -5.23 17.02
C GLY A 317 -24.45 -6.00 16.45
N TYR A 318 -23.36 -5.33 16.09
CA TYR A 318 -22.13 -5.99 15.64
C TYR A 318 -20.86 -5.17 15.95
N SER A 319 -19.76 -5.88 16.18
CA SER A 319 -18.43 -5.33 16.41
C SER A 319 -17.47 -5.95 15.39
N ILE A 320 -16.62 -5.12 14.80
CA ILE A 320 -15.74 -5.49 13.69
C ILE A 320 -14.31 -5.06 14.02
N ILE A 321 -13.37 -5.95 13.73
CA ILE A 321 -11.93 -5.72 13.85
C ILE A 321 -11.31 -6.03 12.49
N VAL A 322 -10.57 -5.08 11.93
CA VAL A 322 -9.77 -5.27 10.72
C VAL A 322 -8.31 -5.20 11.14
N GLU A 323 -7.53 -6.22 10.80
CA GLU A 323 -6.15 -6.35 11.22
C GLU A 323 -5.23 -6.59 10.02
N ASN A 324 -4.12 -5.86 9.98
CA ASN A 324 -3.03 -6.12 9.05
C ASN A 324 -2.11 -7.22 9.59
N ALA A 325 -1.66 -8.11 8.71
CA ALA A 325 -0.70 -9.13 9.07
C ALA A 325 0.64 -8.54 9.53
N GLU A 326 1.30 -9.14 10.52
CA GLU A 326 2.65 -8.72 10.93
C GLU A 326 3.66 -8.76 9.77
N GLU A 327 3.50 -9.73 8.86
CA GLU A 327 4.29 -9.88 7.63
C GLU A 327 3.68 -9.14 6.42
N GLU A 328 2.58 -8.38 6.61
CA GLU A 328 1.88 -7.62 5.56
C GLU A 328 1.40 -8.49 4.38
N THR A 329 1.23 -9.79 4.63
CA THR A 329 0.84 -10.78 3.60
C THR A 329 -0.67 -10.86 3.37
N HIS A 330 -1.47 -10.42 4.35
CA HIS A 330 -2.92 -10.53 4.33
C HIS A 330 -3.56 -9.53 5.28
N ILE A 331 -4.87 -9.37 5.15
CA ILE A 331 -5.69 -8.61 6.09
C ILE A 331 -6.82 -9.49 6.61
N ASP A 332 -6.98 -9.56 7.91
CA ASP A 332 -8.09 -10.26 8.54
C ASP A 332 -9.20 -9.28 8.89
N VAL A 333 -10.44 -9.65 8.59
CA VAL A 333 -11.66 -8.93 8.97
C VAL A 333 -12.48 -9.84 9.85
N LEU A 334 -12.39 -9.62 11.15
CA LEU A 334 -13.06 -10.38 12.19
C LEU A 334 -14.31 -9.61 12.62
N PHE A 335 -15.45 -10.27 12.76
CA PHE A 335 -16.63 -9.61 13.31
C PHE A 335 -17.50 -10.56 14.12
N GLN A 336 -18.16 -9.97 15.12
CA GLN A 336 -19.19 -10.62 15.90
C GLN A 336 -20.50 -9.86 15.74
N PHE A 337 -21.62 -10.57 15.79
CA PHE A 337 -22.95 -9.97 15.75
C PHE A 337 -23.88 -10.67 16.74
N SER A 338 -24.80 -9.93 17.32
CA SER A 338 -25.76 -10.50 18.26
C SER A 338 -26.81 -11.29 17.50
N LYS A 339 -27.38 -12.35 18.09
CA LYS A 339 -28.49 -13.10 17.47
C LYS A 339 -29.72 -12.26 17.19
N ARG A 340 -29.85 -11.11 17.87
CA ARG A 340 -30.94 -10.12 17.65
C ARG A 340 -30.73 -9.31 16.38
N THR A 341 -29.48 -9.19 15.95
CA THR A 341 -29.11 -8.52 14.71
C THR A 341 -29.06 -9.57 13.61
N SER A 342 -29.59 -9.27 12.43
CA SER A 342 -29.55 -10.26 11.37
C SER A 342 -28.10 -10.50 10.92
N ARG A 343 -27.73 -11.77 10.74
CA ARG A 343 -26.46 -12.18 10.12
C ARG A 343 -26.23 -11.45 8.79
N ASP A 344 -27.30 -11.33 8.01
CA ASP A 344 -27.26 -10.75 6.66
C ASP A 344 -26.89 -9.28 6.71
N GLU A 345 -27.41 -8.52 7.68
CA GLU A 345 -27.07 -7.11 7.87
C GLU A 345 -25.58 -6.92 8.22
N ALA A 346 -25.07 -7.68 9.20
CA ALA A 346 -23.65 -7.61 9.59
C ALA A 346 -22.73 -8.03 8.43
N THR A 347 -23.09 -9.10 7.73
CA THR A 347 -22.34 -9.63 6.59
C THR A 347 -22.34 -8.65 5.41
N LEU A 348 -23.50 -8.07 5.11
CA LEU A 348 -23.64 -7.05 4.06
C LEU A 348 -22.81 -5.81 4.40
N TYR A 349 -22.86 -5.33 5.63
CA TYR A 349 -22.05 -4.20 6.06
C TYR A 349 -20.55 -4.48 5.87
N VAL A 350 -20.05 -5.62 6.36
CA VAL A 350 -18.64 -6.02 6.20
C VAL A 350 -18.25 -6.12 4.73
N ARG A 351 -19.10 -6.75 3.90
CA ARG A 351 -18.84 -6.92 2.48
C ARG A 351 -18.75 -5.58 1.75
N GLU A 352 -19.76 -4.73 1.90
CA GLU A 352 -19.88 -3.47 1.14
C GLU A 352 -18.95 -2.39 1.70
N ARG A 353 -18.83 -2.24 3.02
CA ARG A 353 -18.11 -1.12 3.64
C ARG A 353 -16.64 -1.41 3.92
N ILE A 354 -16.26 -2.68 4.07
CA ILE A 354 -14.88 -3.03 4.40
C ILE A 354 -14.21 -3.76 3.23
N LEU A 355 -14.72 -4.92 2.83
CA LEU A 355 -14.06 -5.76 1.82
C LEU A 355 -14.02 -5.06 0.45
N GLN A 356 -15.16 -4.54 -0.01
CA GLN A 356 -15.23 -3.84 -1.29
C GLN A 356 -14.45 -2.53 -1.28
N GLU A 357 -14.55 -1.72 -0.22
CA GLU A 357 -13.78 -0.47 -0.13
C GLU A 357 -12.27 -0.73 -0.07
N PHE A 358 -11.82 -1.76 0.64
CA PHE A 358 -10.42 -2.15 0.65
C PHE A 358 -9.94 -2.60 -0.75
N ARG A 359 -10.75 -3.39 -1.46
CA ARG A 359 -10.46 -3.80 -2.85
C ARG A 359 -10.40 -2.60 -3.79
N LYS A 360 -11.40 -1.71 -3.74
CA LYS A 360 -11.44 -0.47 -4.54
C LYS A 360 -10.20 0.38 -4.27
N PHE A 361 -9.84 0.53 -3.00
CA PHE A 361 -8.61 1.23 -2.60
C PHE A 361 -7.38 0.58 -3.22
N CYS A 362 -7.21 -0.75 -3.12
CA CYS A 362 -6.06 -1.43 -3.72
C CYS A 362 -5.97 -1.22 -5.24
N THR A 363 -7.11 -1.24 -5.94
CA THR A 363 -7.14 -0.98 -7.40
C THR A 363 -7.00 0.50 -7.78
N SER A 364 -7.05 1.42 -6.82
CA SER A 364 -7.01 2.85 -7.09
C SER A 364 -5.60 3.33 -7.44
N PRO A 365 -5.46 4.51 -8.04
CA PRO A 365 -4.18 5.19 -8.23
C PRO A 365 -3.33 5.32 -6.97
N GLU A 366 -4.00 5.44 -5.82
CA GLU A 366 -3.44 5.72 -4.50
C GLU A 366 -3.11 4.44 -3.72
N GLY A 367 -3.71 3.30 -4.06
CA GLY A 367 -3.44 2.01 -3.40
C GLY A 367 -2.29 1.22 -4.03
N CYS A 368 -2.51 -0.08 -4.22
CA CYS A 368 -1.53 -1.03 -4.74
C CYS A 368 -1.92 -1.51 -6.14
N ARG A 369 -1.63 -0.68 -7.14
CA ARG A 369 -1.93 -1.00 -8.54
C ARG A 369 -1.39 -2.38 -8.93
N GLY A 370 -2.25 -3.18 -9.55
CA GLY A 370 -1.91 -4.53 -10.00
C GLY A 370 -2.16 -5.64 -8.96
N VAL A 371 -2.52 -5.29 -7.72
CA VAL A 371 -2.93 -6.28 -6.71
C VAL A 371 -4.40 -6.65 -6.90
N THR A 372 -4.66 -7.94 -7.06
CA THR A 372 -6.01 -8.52 -6.98
C THR A 372 -6.13 -9.27 -5.67
N LEU A 373 -7.26 -9.10 -4.96
CA LEU A 373 -7.47 -9.71 -3.66
C LEU A 373 -8.54 -10.80 -3.72
N GLU A 374 -8.18 -11.96 -3.20
CA GLU A 374 -9.09 -13.06 -2.91
C GLU A 374 -9.49 -13.07 -1.44
N THR A 375 -10.58 -13.78 -1.14
CA THR A 375 -11.11 -13.89 0.21
C THR A 375 -11.15 -15.33 0.64
N ALA A 376 -10.62 -15.60 1.83
CA ALA A 376 -10.77 -16.86 2.54
C ALA A 376 -11.62 -16.67 3.80
N ILE A 377 -12.17 -17.74 4.33
CA ILE A 377 -13.00 -17.74 5.55
C ILE A 377 -12.13 -18.16 6.75
N ILE A 378 -12.27 -17.43 7.86
CA ILE A 378 -11.65 -17.76 9.13
C ILE A 378 -12.68 -18.48 9.99
N ARG A 379 -12.25 -19.56 10.66
CA ARG A 379 -13.12 -20.36 11.53
C ARG A 379 -13.75 -19.50 12.64
N PRO A 380 -15.07 -19.63 12.90
CA PRO A 380 -15.75 -18.90 13.97
C PRO A 380 -15.09 -19.04 15.35
N GLU A 381 -14.56 -20.20 15.72
CA GLU A 381 -13.91 -20.41 17.03
C GLU A 381 -12.59 -19.63 17.13
N CYS A 382 -11.88 -19.50 16.01
CA CYS A 382 -10.67 -18.71 15.95
C CYS A 382 -10.98 -17.22 16.12
N VAL A 383 -12.05 -16.76 15.48
CA VAL A 383 -12.58 -15.39 15.59
C VAL A 383 -13.05 -15.11 17.02
N GLN A 384 -13.85 -16.00 17.61
CA GLN A 384 -14.35 -15.87 18.98
C GLN A 384 -13.22 -15.68 19.99
N ARG A 385 -12.17 -16.49 19.88
CA ARG A 385 -11.02 -16.46 20.79
C ARG A 385 -9.99 -15.37 20.46
N LEU A 386 -10.23 -14.59 19.39
CA LEU A 386 -9.26 -13.64 18.83
C LEU A 386 -7.87 -14.28 18.71
N THR A 387 -7.86 -15.46 18.09
CA THR A 387 -6.65 -16.29 17.97
C THR A 387 -5.58 -15.50 17.21
N PRO A 388 -4.36 -15.34 17.76
CA PRO A 388 -3.33 -14.55 17.10
C PRO A 388 -3.03 -15.04 15.68
N GLN A 389 -2.86 -14.11 14.75
CA GLN A 389 -2.71 -14.38 13.30
C GLN A 389 -1.63 -15.41 12.96
N LYS A 390 -0.51 -15.43 13.69
CA LYS A 390 0.58 -16.40 13.52
C LYS A 390 0.11 -17.86 13.67
N TYR A 391 -0.95 -18.11 14.43
CA TYR A 391 -1.53 -19.43 14.64
C TYR A 391 -2.72 -19.72 13.71
N LEU A 392 -3.22 -18.71 12.97
CA LEU A 392 -4.35 -18.85 12.05
C LEU A 392 -3.98 -19.55 10.74
N ARG A 393 -2.70 -19.52 10.32
CA ARG A 393 -2.23 -20.21 9.09
C ARG A 393 -2.55 -21.72 9.14
N GLU A 394 -2.37 -22.36 10.28
CA GLU A 394 -2.63 -23.79 10.44
C GLU A 394 -4.12 -24.12 10.62
N SER A 395 -4.92 -23.22 11.21
CA SER A 395 -6.34 -23.45 11.43
C SER A 395 -7.14 -23.30 10.14
N ILE A 396 -6.75 -22.37 9.26
CA ILE A 396 -7.30 -22.23 7.90
C ILE A 396 -6.98 -23.50 7.09
N ARG A 397 -5.70 -23.90 6.99
CA ARG A 397 -5.26 -25.15 6.33
C ARG A 397 -5.92 -26.42 6.85
N ARG A 398 -6.35 -26.45 8.13
CA ARG A 398 -7.07 -27.59 8.71
C ARG A 398 -8.58 -27.52 8.49
N ALA A 399 -9.16 -26.33 8.26
CA ALA A 399 -10.63 -26.13 8.12
C ALA A 399 -11.02 -26.40 6.69
N THR A 400 -10.28 -25.76 5.80
CA THR A 400 -10.17 -26.14 4.42
C THR A 400 -9.06 -27.18 4.39
N GLY A 401 -9.28 -28.49 4.61
CA GLY A 401 -8.29 -29.53 4.23
C GLY A 401 -7.88 -29.51 2.73
N TRP A 402 -7.35 -28.39 2.24
CA TRP A 402 -7.26 -27.91 0.88
C TRP A 402 -5.91 -27.17 0.72
N ASN A 403 -5.21 -27.42 -0.38
CA ASN A 403 -4.21 -26.51 -0.92
C ASN A 403 -4.82 -25.50 -1.90
N ASP A 404 -6.09 -25.68 -2.30
CA ASP A 404 -6.76 -24.84 -3.28
C ASP A 404 -7.96 -24.08 -2.69
N PHE A 405 -8.02 -22.81 -3.07
CA PHE A 405 -8.94 -21.80 -2.59
C PHE A 405 -10.41 -22.17 -2.88
N VAL A 406 -11.28 -21.98 -1.89
CA VAL A 406 -12.73 -22.09 -2.11
C VAL A 406 -13.22 -20.80 -2.77
N ASP A 407 -13.81 -20.90 -3.96
CA ASP A 407 -14.38 -19.76 -4.66
C ASP A 407 -15.59 -19.23 -3.88
N VAL A 408 -15.39 -18.09 -3.22
CA VAL A 408 -16.39 -17.41 -2.40
C VAL A 408 -17.60 -16.96 -3.22
N ASN A 409 -17.45 -16.77 -4.54
CA ASN A 409 -18.59 -16.47 -5.41
C ASN A 409 -19.56 -17.65 -5.51
N THR A 410 -19.07 -18.88 -5.49
CA THR A 410 -19.90 -20.10 -5.51
C THR A 410 -20.66 -20.28 -4.21
N ILE A 411 -20.01 -20.00 -3.07
CA ILE A 411 -20.69 -20.07 -1.77
C ILE A 411 -21.77 -18.98 -1.66
N HIS A 412 -21.49 -17.74 -2.11
CA HIS A 412 -22.50 -16.69 -2.13
C HIS A 412 -23.68 -17.03 -3.05
N ALA A 413 -23.44 -17.53 -4.27
CA ALA A 413 -24.49 -17.95 -5.19
C ALA A 413 -25.35 -19.11 -4.64
N PHE A 414 -24.75 -19.97 -3.83
CA PHE A 414 -25.44 -21.07 -3.17
C PHE A 414 -26.34 -20.59 -2.02
N LEU A 415 -25.91 -19.58 -1.27
CA LEU A 415 -26.65 -19.00 -0.15
C LEU A 415 -27.78 -18.08 -0.61
N ASP A 416 -27.57 -17.31 -1.66
CA ASP A 416 -28.60 -16.45 -2.25
C ASP A 416 -29.79 -17.26 -2.79
N ASN A 417 -29.56 -18.53 -3.18
CA ASN A 417 -30.59 -19.45 -3.68
C ASN A 417 -31.32 -20.26 -2.60
N LYS A 418 -30.87 -20.25 -1.33
CA LYS A 418 -31.47 -21.09 -0.28
C LYS A 418 -31.64 -20.34 1.05
N LYS A 419 -32.88 -19.91 1.33
CA LYS A 419 -33.29 -19.12 2.52
C LYS A 419 -33.05 -19.76 3.89
N HIS A 420 -32.62 -21.03 3.98
CA HIS A 420 -32.46 -21.76 5.24
C HIS A 420 -31.20 -22.61 5.31
N VAL A 421 -30.18 -22.29 4.53
CA VAL A 421 -28.93 -23.07 4.52
C VAL A 421 -27.83 -22.27 5.20
N THR A 422 -27.16 -22.90 6.16
CA THR A 422 -26.05 -22.26 6.85
C THR A 422 -24.82 -22.25 5.94
N TRP A 423 -23.87 -21.34 6.17
CA TRP A 423 -22.60 -21.34 5.44
C TRP A 423 -21.82 -22.64 5.61
N GLU A 424 -21.96 -23.32 6.74
CA GLU A 424 -21.34 -24.62 6.99
C GLU A 424 -21.92 -25.67 6.06
N ASP A 425 -23.25 -25.70 5.92
CA ASP A 425 -23.95 -26.54 4.95
C ASP A 425 -23.56 -26.18 3.50
N ALA A 426 -23.34 -24.91 3.19
CA ALA A 426 -22.91 -24.44 1.87
C ALA A 426 -21.48 -24.86 1.53
N ILE A 427 -20.56 -24.78 2.49
CA ILE A 427 -19.18 -25.26 2.34
C ILE A 427 -19.17 -26.79 2.17
N VAL A 428 -20.00 -27.50 2.92
CA VAL A 428 -20.15 -28.97 2.82
C VAL A 428 -20.76 -29.38 1.49
N GLU A 429 -21.76 -28.65 0.98
CA GLU A 429 -22.41 -28.97 -0.28
C GLU A 429 -21.56 -28.62 -1.51
N GLU A 430 -20.80 -27.52 -1.46
CA GLU A 430 -19.83 -27.20 -2.51
C GLU A 430 -18.72 -28.25 -2.58
N LYS A 431 -18.27 -28.74 -1.42
CA LYS A 431 -17.36 -29.89 -1.34
C LYS A 431 -17.96 -31.12 -2.02
N ARG A 432 -19.22 -31.47 -1.70
CA ARG A 432 -19.93 -32.59 -2.33
C ARG A 432 -19.99 -32.45 -3.86
N ARG A 433 -20.30 -31.26 -4.37
CA ARG A 433 -20.37 -30.99 -5.82
C ARG A 433 -19.03 -31.15 -6.54
N ARG A 434 -17.91 -30.74 -5.92
CA ARG A 434 -16.58 -30.89 -6.52
C ARG A 434 -16.08 -32.34 -6.47
N ASP A 435 -16.27 -33.02 -5.34
CA ASP A 435 -15.94 -34.44 -5.21
C ASP A 435 -16.70 -35.28 -6.28
N GLU A 436 -17.96 -34.93 -6.55
CA GLU A 436 -18.77 -35.55 -7.61
C GLU A 436 -18.30 -35.19 -9.03
N ALA A 437 -17.85 -33.96 -9.26
CA ALA A 437 -17.33 -33.53 -10.57
C ALA A 437 -15.96 -34.17 -10.90
N GLU A 438 -15.11 -34.43 -9.91
CA GLU A 438 -13.83 -35.13 -10.10
C GLU A 438 -14.04 -36.63 -10.37
N LEU A 439 -15.03 -37.24 -9.72
CA LEU A 439 -15.43 -38.64 -9.97
C LEU A 439 -16.00 -38.86 -11.38
N ASP A 440 -16.62 -37.85 -11.98
CA ASP A 440 -17.23 -37.93 -13.33
C ASP A 440 -16.22 -37.70 -14.48
N THR A 441 -14.95 -37.40 -14.16
CA THR A 441 -13.86 -37.19 -15.15
C THR A 441 -12.91 -38.39 -15.32
N GLY A 442 -13.28 -39.56 -14.80
CA GLY A 442 -12.55 -40.81 -15.06
C GLY A 442 -12.58 -41.23 -16.54
N PRO A 443 -11.53 -41.87 -17.07
CA PRO A 443 -11.39 -42.11 -18.51
C PRO A 443 -12.45 -43.08 -19.02
N SER A 444 -13.30 -42.59 -19.92
CA SER A 444 -14.17 -43.39 -20.78
C SER A 444 -13.31 -44.17 -21.80
N ASP A 445 -12.74 -45.29 -21.37
CA ASP A 445 -12.20 -46.33 -22.25
C ASP A 445 -13.35 -47.21 -22.76
N THR A 446 -14.02 -46.79 -23.83
CA THR A 446 -14.73 -47.71 -24.75
C THR A 446 -14.67 -47.19 -26.20
N ALA A 447 -13.47 -47.18 -26.78
CA ALA A 447 -13.32 -47.15 -28.24
C ALA A 447 -13.46 -48.59 -28.79
N GLY A 448 -14.68 -49.00 -29.10
CA GLY A 448 -14.95 -50.17 -29.95
C GLY A 448 -15.11 -49.74 -31.42
N PRO A 449 -14.44 -50.37 -32.40
CA PRO A 449 -14.48 -49.92 -33.79
C PRO A 449 -15.80 -50.33 -34.47
N ARG A 450 -16.57 -49.34 -34.94
CA ARG A 450 -17.69 -49.54 -35.86
C ARG A 450 -17.15 -49.86 -37.26
N VAL A 451 -17.20 -51.13 -37.65
CA VAL A 451 -17.05 -51.58 -39.04
C VAL A 451 -18.23 -51.06 -39.85
N THR A 452 -17.97 -50.11 -40.74
CA THR A 452 -18.89 -49.67 -41.79
C THR A 452 -18.88 -50.70 -42.93
N ARG A 453 -19.94 -51.50 -43.02
CA ARG A 453 -20.27 -52.26 -44.22
C ARG A 453 -21.13 -51.34 -45.11
N ARG A 454 -20.55 -50.77 -46.17
CA ARG A 454 -21.31 -50.26 -47.32
C ARG A 454 -21.08 -51.19 -48.50
N ARG A 455 -22.18 -51.76 -49.01
CA ARG A 455 -22.28 -52.27 -50.37
C ARG A 455 -22.14 -51.09 -51.34
N GLY A 456 -21.43 -51.33 -52.44
CA GLY A 456 -21.12 -50.39 -53.50
C GLY A 456 -19.73 -50.69 -54.00
#